data_AF-A0AAX1EEU7-F1
#
_entry.id   AF-A0AAX1EEU7-F1
#
_cell.length_a   1.000
_cell.length_b   1.000
_cell.length_c   1.000
_cell.angle_alpha   90.00
_cell.angle_beta   90.00
_cell.angle_gamma   90.00
#
_symmetry.space_group_name_H-M   'P 1'
#
loop_
_entity.id
_entity.type
_entity.pdbx_description
1 polymer ?
#
loop_
_entity_poly.entity_id
_entity_poly.type
_entity_poly.pdbx_seq_one_letter_code
_entity_poly.pdbx_strand_id
1 'polypeptide(L)'
;MSSIINEYIGWLREYKSRGGYYSKLAKKLINELKEIHVIADLEATLSGIPRPSFPMTLFGKNEFFLKLDDWQEEIINRQEAYIKALGTINEVESSSSDIHKLIIFIRNTLNGDDCLLHIRGLSFFKILEDAEQLKETLEYLASLPEVDPPDDPRQNTFDAIVPDDEEHAACLRLLRNNSADFHSNYPANRHANSLLQTVLLIYQDMTSSSQLKSVKQVRTF
;
A
#
# COMPACT_ATOMS: atom_id res chain seq x y z
N MET A 1 2.14 11.04 3.19
CA MET A 1 1.87 9.61 3.34
C MET A 1 0.44 9.30 2.94
N SER A 2 0.30 8.45 1.92
CA SER A 2 -0.99 7.92 1.47
C SER A 2 -1.41 6.75 2.38
N SER A 3 -2.27 7.03 3.36
CA SER A 3 -2.69 6.06 4.38
C SER A 3 -4.21 5.91 4.41
N ILE A 4 -4.68 4.70 4.73
CA ILE A 4 -6.11 4.40 4.98
C ILE A 4 -6.69 5.30 6.09
N ILE A 5 -5.87 5.73 7.04
CA ILE A 5 -6.25 6.66 8.10
C ILE A 5 -6.76 7.98 7.52
N ASN A 6 -6.13 8.48 6.45
CA ASN A 6 -6.55 9.73 5.81
C ASN A 6 -7.92 9.58 5.12
N GLU A 7 -8.20 8.42 4.53
CA GLU A 7 -9.52 8.11 3.97
C GLU A 7 -10.58 8.00 5.05
N TYR A 8 -10.29 7.31 6.15
CA TYR A 8 -11.20 7.16 7.28
C TYR A 8 -11.54 8.54 7.89
N ILE A 9 -10.52 9.38 8.09
CA ILE A 9 -10.71 10.77 8.54
C ILE A 9 -11.52 11.57 7.53
N GLY A 10 -11.27 11.39 6.22
CA GLY A 10 -12.02 12.03 5.15
C GLY A 10 -13.51 11.74 5.25
N TRP A 11 -13.87 10.47 5.37
CA TRP A 11 -15.25 10.01 5.51
C TRP A 11 -15.91 10.51 6.82
N LEU A 12 -15.20 10.45 7.96
CA LEU A 12 -15.73 10.94 9.24
C LEU A 12 -16.05 12.45 9.24
N ARG A 13 -15.38 13.26 8.40
CA ARG A 13 -15.67 14.70 8.29
C ARG A 13 -17.10 14.98 7.82
N GLU A 14 -17.71 14.06 7.07
CA GLU A 14 -19.10 14.18 6.63
C GLU A 14 -20.11 14.10 7.79
N TYR A 15 -19.73 13.45 8.88
CA TYR A 15 -20.56 13.33 10.10
C TYR A 15 -20.26 14.42 11.13
N LYS A 16 -19.08 15.06 11.03
CA LYS A 16 -18.69 16.18 11.89
C LYS A 16 -19.69 17.35 11.81
N SER A 17 -20.25 17.62 10.63
CA SER A 17 -21.18 18.73 10.37
C SER A 17 -22.63 18.46 10.77
N ARG A 18 -23.01 17.20 11.05
CA ARG A 18 -24.42 16.78 11.24
C ARG A 18 -24.98 17.02 12.66
N GLY A 19 -24.17 17.49 13.61
CA GLY A 19 -24.57 17.68 15.00
C GLY A 19 -24.87 16.36 15.76
N GLY A 20 -25.23 16.45 17.05
CA GLY A 20 -25.67 15.30 17.85
C GLY A 20 -24.58 14.29 18.24
N TYR A 21 -25.01 13.06 18.57
CA TYR A 21 -24.14 11.97 19.05
C TYR A 21 -23.05 11.60 18.03
N TYR A 22 -23.41 11.36 16.77
CA TYR A 22 -22.47 10.97 15.71
C TYR A 22 -21.42 12.04 15.42
N SER A 23 -21.78 13.33 15.47
CA SER A 23 -20.81 14.42 15.32
C SER A 23 -19.78 14.42 16.45
N LYS A 24 -20.21 14.17 17.70
CA LYS A 24 -19.29 14.05 18.85
C LYS A 24 -18.36 12.85 18.69
N LEU A 25 -18.92 11.69 18.32
CA LEU A 25 -18.15 10.47 18.11
C LEU A 25 -17.15 10.63 16.95
N ALA A 26 -17.59 11.15 15.80
CA ALA A 26 -16.71 11.41 14.66
C ALA A 26 -15.58 12.39 15.00
N LYS A 27 -15.85 13.45 15.78
CA LYS A 27 -14.79 14.37 16.25
C LYS A 27 -13.76 13.67 17.14
N LYS A 28 -14.22 12.82 18.05
CA LYS A 28 -13.35 12.03 18.92
C LYS A 28 -12.47 11.10 18.07
N LEU A 29 -13.08 10.30 17.19
CA LEU A 29 -12.37 9.36 16.32
C LEU A 29 -11.37 10.06 15.39
N ILE A 30 -11.73 11.19 14.79
CA ILE A 30 -10.79 11.97 13.96
C ILE A 30 -9.54 12.38 14.75
N ASN A 31 -9.68 12.69 16.04
CA ASN A 31 -8.53 13.07 16.87
C ASN A 31 -7.69 11.85 17.23
N GLU A 32 -8.32 10.73 17.60
CA GLU A 32 -7.61 9.47 17.90
C GLU A 32 -6.86 8.95 16.66
N LEU A 33 -7.53 8.88 15.51
CA LEU A 33 -6.95 8.41 14.24
C LEU A 33 -5.70 9.18 13.79
N LYS A 34 -5.57 10.47 14.12
CA LYS A 34 -4.41 11.27 13.71
C LYS A 34 -3.11 10.89 14.41
N GLU A 35 -3.22 10.30 15.60
CA GLU A 35 -2.08 9.91 16.42
C GLU A 35 -1.63 8.47 16.12
N ILE A 36 -2.37 7.76 15.25
CA ILE A 36 -2.11 6.36 14.92
C ILE A 36 -1.05 6.27 13.83
N HIS A 37 -0.03 5.47 14.12
CA HIS A 37 1.09 5.20 13.22
C HIS A 37 1.33 3.71 12.97
N VAL A 38 0.58 2.83 13.62
CA VAL A 38 0.66 1.37 13.44
C VAL A 38 -0.72 0.76 13.33
N ILE A 39 -0.84 -0.36 12.59
CA ILE A 39 -2.14 -1.02 12.35
C ILE A 39 -2.79 -1.54 13.65
N ALA A 40 -1.99 -1.98 14.62
CA ALA A 40 -2.48 -2.51 15.89
C ALA A 40 -3.25 -1.45 16.70
N ASP A 41 -2.75 -0.21 16.71
CA ASP A 41 -3.41 0.91 17.38
C ASP A 41 -4.71 1.30 16.66
N LEU A 42 -4.75 1.17 15.32
CA LEU A 42 -5.97 1.36 14.53
C LEU A 42 -7.04 0.33 14.90
N GLU A 43 -6.65 -0.94 14.94
CA GLU A 43 -7.52 -2.05 15.32
C GLU A 43 -8.08 -1.87 16.74
N ALA A 44 -7.22 -1.53 17.70
CA ALA A 44 -7.62 -1.27 19.08
C ALA A 44 -8.58 -0.08 19.19
N THR A 45 -8.31 1.00 18.45
CA THR A 45 -9.16 2.20 18.42
C THR A 45 -10.56 1.89 17.91
N LEU A 46 -10.67 1.16 16.79
CA LEU A 46 -11.98 0.81 16.22
C LEU A 46 -12.74 -0.19 17.11
N SER A 47 -12.05 -1.13 17.72
CA SER A 47 -12.66 -2.13 18.62
C SER A 47 -13.15 -1.53 19.94
N GLY A 48 -12.54 -0.44 20.39
CA GLY A 48 -12.94 0.30 21.60
C GLY A 48 -14.18 1.18 21.44
N ILE A 49 -14.81 1.23 20.26
CA ILE A 49 -15.95 2.12 20.01
C ILE A 49 -17.22 1.57 20.66
N PRO A 50 -17.84 2.30 21.61
CA PRO A 50 -19.05 1.84 22.27
C PRO A 50 -20.22 1.82 21.28
N ARG A 51 -20.79 0.63 21.07
CA ARG A 51 -21.96 0.42 20.21
C ARG A 51 -23.25 0.73 20.99
N PRO A 52 -24.16 1.57 20.46
CA PRO A 52 -25.41 1.88 21.14
C PRO A 52 -26.33 0.65 21.19
N SER A 53 -26.95 0.42 22.34
CA SER A 53 -27.75 -0.76 22.64
C SER A 53 -29.18 -0.75 22.06
N PHE A 54 -29.56 0.31 21.33
CA PHE A 54 -30.93 0.53 20.86
C PHE A 54 -31.07 0.27 19.36
N PRO A 55 -32.23 -0.23 18.89
CA PRO A 55 -32.41 -0.56 17.47
C PRO A 55 -32.36 0.72 16.62
N MET A 56 -31.28 0.86 15.84
CA MET A 56 -31.05 1.99 14.94
C MET A 56 -31.81 1.80 13.61
N THR A 57 -33.14 1.94 13.63
CA THR A 57 -34.01 1.67 12.47
C THR A 57 -34.41 2.90 11.64
N LEU A 58 -33.69 4.02 11.73
CA LEU A 58 -34.02 5.21 10.94
C LEU A 58 -32.87 5.58 10.00
N PHE A 59 -33.12 5.35 8.71
CA PHE A 59 -32.35 5.68 7.50
C PHE A 59 -31.15 6.63 7.74
N GLY A 60 -29.94 6.13 7.47
CA GLY A 60 -28.66 6.84 7.63
C GLY A 60 -27.95 6.65 9.00
N LYS A 61 -28.65 6.21 10.05
CA LYS A 61 -28.06 5.99 11.39
C LYS A 61 -27.31 4.67 11.53
N ASN A 62 -27.69 3.66 10.75
CA ASN A 62 -27.02 2.36 10.72
C ASN A 62 -25.73 2.42 9.89
N GLU A 63 -25.70 3.24 8.84
CA GLU A 63 -24.53 3.38 7.94
C GLU A 63 -23.25 3.76 8.67
N PHE A 64 -23.33 4.54 9.75
CA PHE A 64 -22.14 4.91 10.52
C PHE A 64 -21.46 3.71 11.16
N PHE A 65 -22.22 2.88 11.85
CA PHE A 65 -21.67 1.72 12.54
C PHE A 65 -21.37 0.57 11.58
N LEU A 66 -22.17 0.39 10.53
CA LEU A 66 -21.84 -0.52 9.42
C LEU A 66 -20.50 -0.14 8.80
N LYS A 67 -20.24 1.15 8.55
CA LYS A 67 -18.96 1.57 7.98
C LYS A 67 -17.77 1.30 8.90
N LEU A 68 -17.97 1.43 10.23
CA LEU A 68 -16.95 1.03 11.19
C LEU A 68 -16.71 -0.48 11.19
N ASP A 69 -17.77 -1.28 11.02
CA ASP A 69 -17.66 -2.75 10.89
C ASP A 69 -16.89 -3.11 9.62
N ASP A 70 -17.19 -2.48 8.48
CA ASP A 70 -16.45 -2.66 7.23
C ASP A 70 -14.96 -2.35 7.41
N TRP A 71 -14.62 -1.28 8.16
CA TRP A 71 -13.21 -0.93 8.42
C TRP A 71 -12.51 -1.92 9.33
N GLN A 72 -13.21 -2.51 10.29
CA GLN A 72 -12.65 -3.58 11.13
C GLN A 72 -12.38 -4.83 10.29
N GLU A 73 -13.32 -5.22 9.42
CA GLU A 73 -13.13 -6.32 8.48
C GLU A 73 -11.98 -6.04 7.51
N GLU A 74 -11.87 -4.81 6.99
CA GLU A 74 -10.78 -4.39 6.12
C GLU A 74 -9.40 -4.55 6.79
N ILE A 75 -9.29 -4.19 8.08
CA ILE A 75 -8.03 -4.32 8.84
C ILE A 75 -7.64 -5.79 9.00
N ILE A 76 -8.59 -6.65 9.37
CA ILE A 76 -8.36 -8.10 9.49
C ILE A 76 -7.89 -8.67 8.14
N ASN A 77 -8.62 -8.37 7.07
CA ASN A 77 -8.27 -8.80 5.71
C ASN A 77 -6.86 -8.33 5.29
N ARG A 78 -6.47 -7.11 5.66
CA ARG A 78 -5.13 -6.56 5.41
C ARG A 78 -4.05 -7.32 6.16
N GLN A 79 -4.24 -7.59 7.44
CA GLN A 79 -3.28 -8.34 8.26
C GLN A 79 -3.12 -9.77 7.75
N GLU A 80 -4.22 -10.46 7.43
CA GLU A 80 -4.18 -11.82 6.87
C GLU A 80 -3.47 -11.88 5.51
N ALA A 81 -3.80 -10.95 4.61
CA ALA A 81 -3.15 -10.86 3.30
C ALA A 81 -1.65 -10.56 3.43
N TYR A 82 -1.27 -9.68 4.35
CA TYR A 82 0.14 -9.36 4.63
C TYR A 82 0.93 -10.57 5.11
N ILE A 83 0.37 -11.36 6.05
CA ILE A 83 1.01 -12.58 6.54
C ILE A 83 1.23 -13.59 5.41
N LYS A 84 0.22 -13.78 4.54
CA LYS A 84 0.34 -14.65 3.36
C LYS A 84 1.40 -14.14 2.39
N ALA A 85 1.35 -12.85 2.04
CA ALA A 85 2.33 -12.22 1.15
C ALA A 85 3.77 -12.36 1.66
N LEU A 86 3.99 -12.17 2.97
CA LEU A 86 5.29 -12.40 3.61
C LEU A 86 5.73 -13.86 3.51
N GLY A 87 4.84 -14.80 3.77
CA GLY A 87 5.12 -16.23 3.61
C GLY A 87 5.58 -16.53 2.19
N THR A 88 4.75 -16.15 1.21
CA THR A 88 5.02 -16.36 -0.21
C THR A 88 6.35 -15.76 -0.65
N ILE A 89 6.59 -14.47 -0.40
CA ILE A 89 7.81 -13.80 -0.89
C ILE A 89 9.10 -14.33 -0.23
N ASN A 90 9.00 -14.90 0.99
CA ASN A 90 10.15 -15.48 1.68
C ASN A 90 10.54 -16.85 1.12
N GLU A 91 9.60 -17.58 0.54
CA GLU A 91 9.84 -18.89 -0.09
C GLU A 91 10.32 -18.77 -1.54
N VAL A 92 10.13 -17.62 -2.17
CA VAL A 92 10.59 -17.37 -3.55
C VAL A 92 12.11 -17.22 -3.59
N GLU A 93 12.73 -18.00 -4.48
CA GLU A 93 14.13 -17.88 -4.85
C GLU A 93 14.26 -17.69 -6.37
N SER A 94 15.30 -16.97 -6.80
CA SER A 94 15.62 -16.81 -8.22
C SER A 94 17.13 -16.77 -8.43
N SER A 95 17.56 -17.38 -9.53
CA SER A 95 18.95 -17.32 -10.01
C SER A 95 19.23 -16.07 -10.86
N SER A 96 18.19 -15.35 -11.30
CA SER A 96 18.35 -14.09 -12.04
C SER A 96 18.72 -12.96 -11.07
N SER A 97 19.79 -12.23 -11.38
CA SER A 97 20.29 -11.14 -10.53
C SER A 97 19.24 -10.03 -10.33
N ASP A 98 18.58 -9.60 -11.41
CA ASP A 98 17.58 -8.54 -11.34
C ASP A 98 16.30 -8.99 -10.61
N ILE A 99 15.89 -10.25 -10.78
CA ILE A 99 14.76 -10.80 -10.01
C ILE A 99 15.12 -10.93 -8.52
N HIS A 100 16.34 -11.35 -8.19
CA HIS A 100 16.80 -11.40 -6.81
C HIS A 100 16.75 -10.02 -6.16
N LYS A 101 17.23 -8.98 -6.85
CA LYS A 101 17.17 -7.59 -6.41
C LYS A 101 15.72 -7.10 -6.26
N LEU A 102 14.82 -7.46 -7.17
CA LEU A 102 13.39 -7.16 -7.04
C LEU A 102 12.78 -7.83 -5.80
N ILE A 103 13.12 -9.09 -5.51
CA ILE A 103 12.63 -9.78 -4.31
C ILE A 103 13.10 -9.06 -3.04
N ILE A 104 14.36 -8.64 -2.98
CA ILE A 104 14.88 -7.82 -1.87
C ILE A 104 14.11 -6.50 -1.77
N PHE A 105 13.88 -5.82 -2.89
CA PHE A 105 13.11 -4.57 -2.94
C PHE A 105 11.69 -4.72 -2.38
N ILE A 106 10.99 -5.78 -2.79
CA ILE A 106 9.64 -6.12 -2.30
C ILE A 106 9.68 -6.40 -0.80
N ARG A 107 10.64 -7.21 -0.32
CA ARG A 107 10.80 -7.53 1.11
C ARG A 107 11.05 -6.27 1.94
N ASN A 108 11.94 -5.39 1.48
CA ASN A 108 12.21 -4.12 2.15
C ASN A 108 10.97 -3.23 2.20
N THR A 109 10.18 -3.20 1.13
CA THR A 109 8.92 -2.44 1.07
C THR A 109 7.85 -3.01 2.01
N LEU A 110 7.75 -4.34 2.12
CA LEU A 110 6.82 -5.00 3.06
C LEU A 110 7.20 -4.76 4.52
N ASN A 111 8.49 -4.79 4.83
CA ASN A 111 9.00 -4.57 6.19
C ASN A 111 8.97 -3.11 6.65
N GLY A 112 8.55 -2.18 5.78
CA GLY A 112 8.38 -0.77 6.17
C GLY A 112 7.25 -0.60 7.18
N ASP A 113 7.50 0.15 8.25
CA ASP A 113 6.56 0.37 9.37
C ASP A 113 5.15 0.82 8.93
N ASP A 114 5.07 1.57 7.83
CA ASP A 114 3.84 2.16 7.32
C ASP A 114 3.13 1.30 6.24
N CYS A 115 3.70 0.15 5.84
CA CYS A 115 3.21 -0.63 4.70
C CYS A 115 1.78 -1.15 4.90
N LEU A 116 1.48 -1.66 6.10
CA LEU A 116 0.15 -2.15 6.48
C LEU A 116 -0.92 -1.05 6.49
N LEU A 117 -0.51 0.19 6.79
CA LEU A 117 -1.39 1.37 6.79
C LEU A 117 -1.45 2.06 5.42
N HIS A 118 -0.61 1.65 4.47
CA HIS A 118 -0.54 2.27 3.15
C HIS A 118 -1.83 2.03 2.36
N ILE A 119 -2.28 3.04 1.63
CA ILE A 119 -3.55 2.96 0.90
C ILE A 119 -3.58 1.83 -0.13
N ARG A 120 -2.43 1.58 -0.77
CA ARG A 120 -2.21 0.50 -1.73
C ARG A 120 -1.80 -0.84 -1.11
N GLY A 121 -1.65 -0.90 0.22
CA GLY A 121 -1.12 -2.07 0.93
C GLY A 121 -1.92 -3.33 0.66
N LEU A 122 -3.25 -3.30 0.82
CA LEU A 122 -4.10 -4.47 0.57
C LEU A 122 -3.93 -5.04 -0.85
N SER A 123 -3.99 -4.18 -1.87
CA SER A 123 -3.80 -4.60 -3.26
C SER A 123 -2.41 -5.18 -3.49
N PHE A 124 -1.38 -4.61 -2.88
CA PHE A 124 -0.03 -5.14 -2.95
C PHE A 124 0.09 -6.52 -2.34
N PHE A 125 -0.46 -6.73 -1.14
CA PHE A 125 -0.46 -8.05 -0.49
C PHE A 125 -1.23 -9.08 -1.31
N LYS A 126 -2.35 -8.67 -1.91
CA LYS A 126 -3.15 -9.52 -2.82
C LYS A 126 -2.41 -9.91 -4.10
N ILE A 127 -1.52 -9.06 -4.62
CA ILE A 127 -0.67 -9.43 -5.77
C ILE A 127 0.32 -10.54 -5.37
N LEU A 128 0.79 -10.52 -4.13
CA LEU A 128 1.82 -11.41 -3.61
C LEU A 128 1.29 -12.71 -2.97
N GLU A 129 -0.01 -12.79 -2.66
CA GLU A 129 -0.55 -13.94 -1.91
C GLU A 129 -0.59 -15.24 -2.74
N ASP A 130 -0.66 -15.14 -4.07
CA ASP A 130 -0.68 -16.29 -4.98
C ASP A 130 0.73 -16.68 -5.41
N ALA A 131 1.26 -17.74 -4.82
CA ALA A 131 2.62 -18.21 -5.04
C ALA A 131 2.87 -18.70 -6.47
N GLU A 132 1.89 -19.37 -7.10
CA GLU A 132 2.03 -19.88 -8.46
C GLU A 132 2.05 -18.71 -9.46
N GLN A 133 1.08 -17.81 -9.34
CA GLN A 133 1.00 -16.63 -10.21
C GLN A 133 2.21 -15.71 -10.03
N LEU A 134 2.72 -15.54 -8.79
CA LEU A 134 3.92 -14.77 -8.53
C LEU A 134 5.14 -15.42 -9.18
N LYS A 135 5.31 -16.74 -9.05
CA LYS A 135 6.43 -17.46 -9.67
C LYS A 135 6.42 -17.30 -11.20
N GLU A 136 5.28 -17.52 -11.85
CA GLU A 136 5.12 -17.32 -13.29
C GLU A 136 5.49 -15.88 -13.71
N THR A 137 5.09 -14.91 -12.90
CA THR A 137 5.37 -13.49 -13.15
C THR A 137 6.87 -13.19 -13.08
N LEU A 138 7.57 -13.75 -12.10
CA LEU A 138 9.01 -13.56 -11.95
C LEU A 138 9.81 -14.27 -13.05
N GLU A 139 9.39 -15.47 -13.47
CA GLU A 139 9.97 -16.18 -14.61
C GLU A 139 9.76 -15.42 -15.91
N TYR A 140 8.56 -14.88 -16.13
CA TYR A 140 8.28 -14.00 -17.26
C TYR A 140 9.18 -12.77 -17.26
N LEU A 141 9.27 -12.06 -16.14
CA LEU A 141 10.14 -10.88 -16.02
C LEU A 141 11.61 -11.21 -16.29
N ALA A 142 12.09 -12.38 -15.85
CA ALA A 142 13.44 -12.84 -16.12
C ALA A 142 13.70 -13.14 -17.60
N SER A 143 12.66 -13.49 -18.35
CA SER A 143 12.74 -13.82 -19.78
C SER A 143 12.73 -12.61 -20.71
N LEU A 144 12.37 -11.44 -20.19
CA LEU A 144 12.24 -10.23 -20.99
C LEU A 144 13.60 -9.74 -21.50
N PRO A 145 13.67 -9.27 -22.76
CA PRO A 145 14.86 -8.62 -23.25
C PRO A 145 15.11 -7.31 -22.51
N GLU A 146 16.38 -7.00 -22.28
CA GLU A 146 16.77 -5.72 -21.69
C GLU A 146 16.52 -4.58 -22.69
N VAL A 147 16.00 -3.48 -22.17
CA VAL A 147 15.69 -2.27 -22.94
C VAL A 147 16.47 -1.10 -22.39
N ASP A 148 17.21 -0.45 -23.28
CA ASP A 148 17.99 0.74 -22.94
C ASP A 148 17.08 1.85 -22.40
N PRO A 149 17.53 2.61 -21.39
CA PRO A 149 16.82 3.79 -20.94
C PRO A 149 16.70 4.81 -22.08
N PRO A 150 15.58 5.55 -22.17
CA PRO A 150 15.44 6.61 -23.17
C PRO A 150 16.44 7.75 -22.88
N ASP A 151 17.03 8.31 -23.94
CA ASP A 151 17.97 9.45 -23.84
C ASP A 151 17.34 10.69 -23.19
N ASP A 152 16.04 10.91 -23.39
CA ASP A 152 15.26 12.02 -22.83
C ASP A 152 13.96 11.49 -22.19
N PRO A 153 14.01 11.05 -20.90
CA PRO A 153 12.84 10.52 -20.22
C PRO A 153 11.80 11.62 -19.99
N ARG A 154 10.56 11.35 -20.35
CA ARG A 154 9.45 12.27 -20.10
C ARG A 154 9.32 12.55 -18.60
N GLN A 155 9.20 13.83 -18.24
CA GLN A 155 8.96 14.20 -16.84
C GLN A 155 7.68 13.55 -16.30
N ASN A 156 7.73 13.15 -15.02
CA ASN A 156 6.66 12.46 -14.30
C ASN A 156 6.37 11.02 -14.79
N THR A 157 7.30 10.37 -15.49
CA THR A 157 7.25 8.92 -15.73
C THR A 157 8.24 8.18 -14.83
N PHE A 158 8.09 6.85 -14.71
CA PHE A 158 9.04 6.01 -13.98
C PHE A 158 10.45 6.05 -14.58
N ASP A 159 10.60 6.30 -15.89
CA ASP A 159 11.91 6.44 -16.55
C ASP A 159 12.67 7.69 -16.11
N ALA A 160 11.98 8.71 -15.59
CA ALA A 160 12.62 9.92 -15.07
C ALA A 160 13.06 9.79 -13.60
N ILE A 161 12.77 8.66 -12.94
CA ILE A 161 13.13 8.43 -11.55
C ILE A 161 14.61 8.06 -11.46
N VAL A 162 15.34 8.78 -10.61
CA VAL A 162 16.71 8.42 -10.23
C VAL A 162 16.62 7.37 -9.12
N PRO A 163 17.17 6.16 -9.31
CA PRO A 163 17.13 5.12 -8.28
C PRO A 163 18.00 5.50 -7.07
N ASP A 164 17.53 5.12 -5.89
CA ASP A 164 18.25 5.36 -4.63
C ASP A 164 19.33 4.29 -4.37
N ASP A 165 19.08 3.06 -4.80
CA ASP A 165 19.95 1.89 -4.64
C ASP A 165 19.82 0.91 -5.82
N GLU A 166 20.54 -0.21 -5.78
CA GLU A 166 20.56 -1.20 -6.87
C GLU A 166 19.24 -1.97 -7.00
N GLU A 167 18.55 -2.20 -5.88
CA GLU A 167 17.26 -2.86 -5.79
C GLU A 167 16.16 -2.02 -6.44
N HIS A 168 16.11 -0.73 -6.11
CA HIS A 168 15.23 0.26 -6.73
C HIS A 168 15.54 0.37 -8.24
N ALA A 169 16.82 0.41 -8.62
CA ALA A 169 17.23 0.43 -10.03
C ALA A 169 16.77 -0.82 -10.80
N ALA A 170 16.86 -2.01 -10.19
CA ALA A 170 16.40 -3.26 -10.80
C ALA A 170 14.87 -3.25 -11.03
N CYS A 171 14.09 -2.78 -10.05
CA CYS A 171 12.65 -2.67 -10.20
C CYS A 171 12.26 -1.71 -11.35
N LEU A 172 12.95 -0.58 -11.49
CA LEU A 172 12.73 0.37 -12.59
C LEU A 172 13.11 -0.23 -13.96
N ARG A 173 14.24 -0.93 -14.06
CA ARG A 173 14.64 -1.65 -15.29
C ARG A 173 13.60 -2.69 -15.70
N LEU A 174 13.17 -3.54 -14.77
CA LEU A 174 12.16 -4.58 -15.05
C LEU A 174 10.84 -3.98 -15.49
N LEU A 175 10.43 -2.83 -14.91
CA LEU A 175 9.22 -2.13 -15.34
C LEU A 175 9.36 -1.60 -16.76
N ARG A 176 10.53 -1.06 -17.14
CA ARG A 176 10.81 -0.62 -18.50
C ARG A 176 10.73 -1.78 -19.48
N ASN A 177 11.43 -2.88 -19.20
CA ASN A 177 11.43 -4.08 -20.06
C ASN A 177 10.00 -4.61 -20.26
N ASN A 178 9.22 -4.69 -19.17
CA ASN A 178 7.82 -5.11 -19.21
C ASN A 178 6.91 -4.17 -20.01
N SER A 179 7.19 -2.86 -19.96
CA SER A 179 6.43 -1.84 -20.69
C SER A 179 6.75 -1.83 -22.19
N ALA A 180 7.99 -2.14 -22.56
CA ALA A 180 8.40 -2.25 -23.95
C ALA A 180 7.81 -3.49 -24.63
N ASP A 181 7.66 -4.59 -23.89
CA ASP A 181 7.00 -5.83 -24.33
C ASP A 181 5.48 -5.83 -24.04
N PHE A 182 4.83 -4.66 -23.98
CA PHE A 182 3.45 -4.58 -23.54
C PHE A 182 2.48 -5.34 -24.48
N HIS A 183 1.85 -6.37 -23.92
CA HIS A 183 0.80 -7.15 -24.56
C HIS A 183 -0.43 -7.23 -23.65
N SER A 184 -1.48 -6.47 -23.95
CA SER A 184 -2.68 -6.33 -23.10
C SER A 184 -3.41 -7.64 -22.81
N ASN A 185 -3.22 -8.65 -23.65
CA ASN A 185 -3.86 -9.96 -23.54
C ASN A 185 -3.03 -10.98 -22.78
N TYR A 186 -1.80 -10.66 -22.37
CA TYR A 186 -0.93 -11.59 -21.67
C TYR A 186 -1.08 -11.43 -20.15
N PRO A 187 -1.62 -12.43 -19.42
CA PRO A 187 -1.89 -12.31 -17.99
C PRO A 187 -0.65 -11.99 -17.16
N ALA A 188 0.49 -12.60 -17.46
CA ALA A 188 1.77 -12.37 -16.76
C ALA A 188 2.26 -10.93 -16.93
N ASN A 189 2.10 -10.30 -18.11
CA ASN A 189 2.45 -8.89 -18.33
C ASN A 189 1.62 -7.95 -17.43
N ARG A 190 0.31 -8.21 -17.31
CA ARG A 190 -0.58 -7.40 -16.46
C ARG A 190 -0.27 -7.57 -14.98
N HIS A 191 0.02 -8.80 -14.54
CA HIS A 191 0.40 -9.07 -13.16
C HIS A 191 1.76 -8.45 -12.83
N ALA A 192 2.77 -8.64 -13.69
CA ALA A 192 4.07 -7.98 -13.59
C ALA A 192 3.95 -6.46 -13.49
N ASN A 193 3.15 -5.85 -14.37
CA ASN A 193 2.93 -4.41 -14.35
C ASN A 193 2.27 -3.95 -13.03
N SER A 194 1.27 -4.70 -12.55
CA SER A 194 0.60 -4.40 -11.29
C SER A 194 1.55 -4.51 -10.11
N LEU A 195 2.39 -5.55 -10.07
CA LEU A 195 3.41 -5.76 -9.05
C LEU A 195 4.43 -4.61 -9.01
N LEU A 196 5.09 -4.36 -10.15
CA LEU A 196 6.19 -3.39 -10.26
C LEU A 196 5.73 -1.95 -10.00
N GLN A 197 4.60 -1.53 -10.58
CA GLN A 197 4.09 -0.18 -10.33
C GLN A 197 3.61 -0.01 -8.89
N THR A 198 2.95 -1.02 -8.32
CA THR A 198 2.43 -0.92 -6.95
C THR A 198 3.56 -0.81 -5.93
N VAL A 199 4.60 -1.65 -6.04
CA VAL A 199 5.74 -1.60 -5.11
C VAL A 199 6.49 -0.26 -5.21
N LEU A 200 6.71 0.25 -6.43
CA LEU A 200 7.36 1.56 -6.64
C LEU A 200 6.55 2.72 -6.04
N LEU A 201 5.24 2.73 -6.23
CA LEU A 201 4.37 3.78 -5.68
C LEU A 201 4.35 3.75 -4.14
N ILE A 202 4.31 2.56 -3.54
CA ILE A 202 4.39 2.42 -2.08
C ILE A 202 5.75 2.90 -1.58
N TYR A 203 6.84 2.45 -2.21
CA TYR A 203 8.20 2.86 -1.87
C TYR A 203 8.38 4.38 -1.94
N GLN A 204 7.93 5.02 -3.02
CA GLN A 204 8.01 6.46 -3.22
C GLN A 204 7.25 7.25 -2.14
N ASP A 205 6.05 6.80 -1.77
CA ASP A 205 5.24 7.45 -0.74
C ASP A 205 5.87 7.32 0.66
N MET A 206 6.53 6.20 0.94
CA MET A 206 7.24 5.96 2.21
C MET A 206 8.54 6.77 2.30
N THR A 207 9.38 6.76 1.26
CA THR A 207 10.66 7.50 1.24
C THR A 207 10.45 9.02 1.26
N SER A 208 9.49 9.53 0.48
CA SER A 208 9.11 10.95 0.50
C SER A 208 8.62 11.39 1.88
N SER A 209 7.92 10.51 2.60
CA SER A 209 7.46 10.78 3.96
C SER A 209 8.61 10.79 4.97
N SER A 210 9.60 9.91 4.81
CA SER A 210 10.81 9.86 5.66
C SER A 210 11.72 11.08 5.46
N GLN A 211 11.91 11.54 4.22
CA GLN A 211 12.66 12.76 3.91
C GLN A 211 11.97 14.02 4.48
N LEU A 212 10.63 14.08 4.49
CA LEU A 212 9.90 15.17 5.14
C LEU A 212 10.01 15.13 6.68
N LYS A 213 10.13 13.94 7.28
CA LYS A 213 10.37 13.77 8.72
C LYS A 213 11.78 14.23 9.11
N SER A 214 12.81 13.92 8.32
CA SER A 214 14.19 14.33 8.60
C SER A 214 14.41 15.84 8.44
N VAL A 215 13.79 16.48 7.43
CA VAL A 215 13.87 17.94 7.25
C VAL A 215 13.20 18.72 8.39
N LYS A 216 12.13 18.18 9.00
CA LYS A 216 11.47 18.79 10.15
C LYS A 216 12.32 18.71 11.43
N GLN A 217 13.11 17.66 11.61
CA GLN A 217 14.01 17.54 12.77
C GLN A 217 15.20 18.51 12.69
N VAL A 218 15.71 18.78 11.48
CA VAL A 218 16.86 19.70 11.27
C VAL A 218 16.49 21.18 11.45
N ARG A 219 15.21 21.55 11.33
CA ARG A 219 14.73 22.95 11.48
C ARG A 219 14.35 23.35 12.91
N THR A 220 14.75 22.58 13.90
CA THR A 220 14.60 22.91 15.32
C THR A 220 15.94 23.28 15.91
N PHE A 221 16.38 24.51 15.63
CA PHE A 221 17.42 25.23 16.36
C PHE A 221 17.05 26.71 16.39
#